data_AF-A0A0P4WFC9-F1
#
_entry.id   AF-A0A0P4WFC9-F1
#
_cell.length_a   1.000
_cell.length_b   1.000
_cell.length_c   1.000
_cell.angle_alpha   90.00
_cell.angle_beta   90.00
_cell.angle_gamma   90.00
#
_symmetry.space_group_name_H-M   'P 1'
#
loop_
_entity.id
_entity.type
_entity.pdbx_description
1 polymer ?
#
loop_
_entity_poly.entity_id
_entity_poly.type
_entity_poly.pdbx_seq_one_letter_code
_entity_poly.pdbx_strand_id
1 'polypeptide(L)'
;MQLISTVENQERTLEELGAHLSESKLKMADLRDVSKSLRDAQWAPDKEASNCRLCEKEFSISRRRHHCRHCGNIFCHSCSDNTMPLPSSARPVRVCDTCHTQLLQRYSNSEN
;
A
#
# COMPACT_ATOMS: atom_id res chain seq x y z
N MET A 1 32.61 39.38 15.81
CA MET A 1 31.69 39.37 14.65
C MET A 1 31.82 38.11 13.78
N GLN A 2 33.01 37.60 13.50
CA GLN A 2 33.20 36.47 12.55
C GLN A 2 32.81 35.07 13.05
N LEU A 3 32.84 34.85 14.39
CA LEU A 3 32.47 33.58 15.01
C LEU A 3 30.94 33.38 15.09
N ILE A 4 30.19 34.45 15.34
CA ILE A 4 28.73 34.43 15.42
C ILE A 4 28.15 34.12 14.04
N SER A 5 28.64 34.79 12.99
CA SER A 5 28.19 34.54 11.63
C SER A 5 28.51 33.12 11.13
N THR A 6 29.58 32.49 11.63
CA THR A 6 29.90 31.10 11.28
C THR A 6 28.96 30.12 11.96
N VAL A 7 28.62 30.34 13.24
CA VAL A 7 27.63 29.53 13.96
C VAL A 7 26.25 29.66 13.31
N GLU A 8 25.79 30.88 13.02
CA GLU A 8 24.51 31.12 12.34
C GLU A 8 24.45 30.44 10.97
N ASN A 9 25.58 30.40 10.24
CA ASN A 9 25.64 29.72 8.95
C ASN A 9 25.62 28.19 9.09
N GLN A 10 26.24 27.65 10.14
CA GLN A 10 26.19 26.22 10.45
C GLN A 10 24.78 25.80 10.87
N GLU A 11 24.08 26.60 11.68
CA GLU A 11 22.70 26.34 12.08
C GLU A 11 21.76 26.29 10.88
N ARG A 12 21.85 27.28 9.98
CA ARG A 12 21.09 27.29 8.72
C ARG A 12 21.40 26.06 7.85
N THR A 13 22.67 25.68 7.75
CA THR A 13 23.08 24.49 6.99
C THR A 13 22.49 23.21 7.60
N LEU A 14 22.44 23.11 8.94
CA LEU A 14 21.84 21.97 9.64
C LEU A 14 20.33 21.91 9.42
N GLU A 15 19.64 23.04 9.43
CA GLU A 15 18.21 23.13 9.14
C GLU A 15 17.89 22.68 7.71
N GLU A 16 18.63 23.17 6.72
CA GLU A 16 18.49 22.78 5.31
C GLU A 16 18.73 21.28 5.10
N LEU A 17 19.78 20.74 5.73
CA LEU A 17 20.09 19.31 5.66
C LEU A 17 18.99 18.47 6.33
N GLY A 18 18.44 18.95 7.45
CA GLY A 18 17.30 18.35 8.14
C GLY A 18 16.05 18.29 7.26
N ALA A 19 15.76 19.38 6.53
CA ALA A 19 14.65 19.44 5.58
C ALA A 19 14.83 18.44 4.43
N HIS A 20 16.02 18.38 3.81
CA HIS A 20 16.33 17.44 2.74
C HIS A 20 16.26 15.97 3.19
N LEU A 21 16.71 15.66 4.40
CA LEU A 21 16.61 14.31 4.96
C LEU A 21 15.16 13.93 5.24
N SER A 22 14.35 14.86 5.74
CA SER A 22 12.91 14.66 5.94
C SER A 22 12.19 14.38 4.63
N GLU A 23 12.43 15.20 3.61
CA GLU A 23 11.87 15.01 2.26
C GLU A 23 12.30 13.68 1.65
N SER A 24 13.58 13.33 1.75
CA SER A 24 14.12 12.07 1.25
C SER A 24 13.49 10.87 1.97
N LYS A 25 13.25 10.96 3.28
CA LYS A 25 12.59 9.90 4.06
C LYS A 25 11.15 9.68 3.61
N LEU A 26 10.40 10.75 3.34
CA LEU A 26 9.04 10.67 2.79
C LEU A 26 9.04 9.99 1.42
N LYS A 27 9.90 10.44 0.48
CA LYS A 27 10.05 9.82 -0.85
C LYS A 27 10.44 8.34 -0.76
N MET A 28 11.32 7.97 0.16
CA MET A 28 11.69 6.57 0.38
C MET A 28 10.53 5.72 0.91
N ALA A 29 9.66 6.29 1.76
CA ALA A 29 8.46 5.61 2.23
C ALA A 29 7.48 5.34 1.07
N ASP A 30 7.28 6.33 0.19
CA ASP A 30 6.45 6.18 -1.00
C ASP A 30 7.00 5.11 -1.96
N LEU A 31 8.31 5.15 -2.24
CA LEU A 31 8.97 4.16 -3.09
C LEU A 31 8.86 2.74 -2.53
N ARG A 32 8.87 2.58 -1.19
CA ARG A 32 8.64 1.28 -0.55
C ARG A 32 7.21 0.78 -0.73
N ASP A 33 6.21 1.66 -0.64
CA ASP A 33 4.81 1.30 -0.86
C ASP A 33 4.53 0.93 -2.32
N VAL A 34 5.13 1.68 -3.27
CA VAL A 34 5.11 1.35 -4.70
C VAL A 34 5.79 0.01 -4.96
N SER A 35 6.99 -0.20 -4.42
CA SER A 35 7.74 -1.46 -4.56
C SER A 35 6.99 -2.65 -3.98
N LYS A 36 6.32 -2.48 -2.84
CA LYS A 36 5.46 -3.51 -2.25
C LYS A 36 4.26 -3.79 -3.14
N SER A 37 3.59 -2.75 -3.64
CA SER A 37 2.48 -2.88 -4.57
C SER A 37 2.88 -3.60 -5.85
N LEU A 38 4.08 -3.35 -6.39
CA LEU A 38 4.61 -4.05 -7.56
C LEU A 38 4.90 -5.54 -7.28
N ARG A 39 5.45 -5.87 -6.10
CA ARG A 39 5.65 -7.27 -5.69
C ARG A 39 4.32 -8.00 -5.49
N ASP A 40 3.35 -7.36 -4.85
CA ASP A 40 2.02 -7.92 -4.60
C ASP A 40 1.17 -7.95 -5.89
N ALA A 41 1.50 -7.13 -6.89
CA ALA A 41 0.90 -7.17 -8.24
C ALA A 41 1.40 -8.31 -9.12
N GLN A 42 2.35 -9.13 -8.65
CA GLN A 42 2.61 -10.43 -9.28
C GLN A 42 1.39 -11.33 -9.02
N TRP A 43 0.44 -11.28 -9.96
CA TRP A 43 -0.76 -12.10 -9.98
C TRP A 43 -0.36 -13.56 -9.77
N ALA A 44 -0.58 -14.07 -8.56
CA ALA A 44 -0.16 -15.42 -8.22
C ALA A 44 -0.84 -16.40 -9.20
N PRO A 45 -0.12 -17.34 -9.81
CA PRO A 45 -0.75 -18.30 -10.70
C PRO A 45 -1.84 -19.07 -9.95
N ASP A 46 -3.08 -19.09 -10.47
CA ASP A 46 -4.24 -19.76 -9.86
C ASP A 46 -3.98 -21.22 -9.43
N LYS A 47 -3.02 -21.89 -10.08
CA LYS A 47 -2.64 -23.28 -9.82
C LYS A 47 -1.90 -23.49 -8.48
N GLU A 48 -1.37 -22.44 -7.87
CA GLU A 48 -0.59 -22.55 -6.63
C GLU A 48 -1.40 -22.21 -5.37
N ALA A 49 -2.57 -21.56 -5.51
CA ALA A 49 -3.42 -21.24 -4.38
C ALA A 49 -4.40 -22.39 -4.06
N SER A 50 -3.99 -23.30 -3.19
CA SER A 50 -4.86 -24.32 -2.58
C SER A 50 -5.79 -23.73 -1.52
N ASN A 51 -5.38 -22.65 -0.86
CA ASN A 51 -6.06 -22.07 0.30
C ASN A 51 -6.31 -20.57 0.12
N CYS A 52 -7.36 -20.06 0.75
CA CYS A 52 -7.61 -18.63 0.82
C CYS A 52 -6.48 -17.91 1.56
N ARG A 53 -5.91 -16.86 0.98
CA ARG A 53 -4.79 -16.11 1.57
C ARG A 53 -5.08 -15.49 2.94
N LEU A 54 -6.35 -15.23 3.26
CA LEU A 54 -6.78 -14.62 4.54
C LEU A 54 -7.21 -15.65 5.59
N CYS A 55 -8.18 -16.51 5.27
CA CYS A 55 -8.73 -17.45 6.25
C CYS A 55 -8.09 -18.85 6.19
N GLU A 56 -7.15 -19.07 5.28
CA GLU A 56 -6.39 -20.32 5.10
C GLU A 56 -7.24 -21.57 4.81
N LYS A 57 -8.56 -21.43 4.65
CA LYS A 57 -9.45 -22.52 4.26
C LYS A 57 -9.20 -22.93 2.81
N GLU A 58 -9.18 -24.24 2.58
CA GLU A 58 -8.98 -24.85 1.27
C GLU A 58 -10.12 -24.48 0.30
N PHE A 59 -9.77 -24.17 -0.94
CA PHE A 59 -10.74 -23.96 -2.00
C PHE A 59 -11.39 -25.27 -2.45
N SER A 60 -12.62 -25.18 -2.92
CA SER A 60 -13.39 -26.33 -3.39
C SER A 60 -14.35 -25.89 -4.51
N ILE A 61 -15.13 -26.82 -5.05
CA ILE A 61 -16.15 -26.50 -6.08
C ILE A 61 -17.14 -25.43 -5.58
N SER A 62 -17.49 -25.47 -4.29
CA SER A 62 -18.37 -24.49 -3.64
C SER A 62 -17.62 -23.28 -3.08
N ARG A 63 -16.36 -23.42 -2.65
CA ARG A 63 -15.51 -22.30 -2.23
C ARG A 63 -14.58 -21.89 -3.38
N ARG A 64 -15.08 -21.03 -4.27
CA ARG A 64 -14.34 -20.58 -5.45
C ARG A 64 -13.26 -19.54 -5.12
N ARG A 65 -12.30 -19.42 -6.04
CA ARG A 65 -11.18 -18.47 -5.99
C ARG A 65 -11.60 -17.10 -6.50
N HIS A 66 -11.18 -16.05 -5.81
CA HIS A 66 -11.42 -14.66 -6.19
C HIS A 66 -10.17 -13.80 -5.98
N HIS A 67 -9.80 -13.03 -6.99
CA HIS A 67 -8.67 -12.11 -6.89
C HIS A 67 -9.03 -10.81 -6.19
N CYS A 68 -8.16 -10.33 -5.30
CA CYS A 68 -8.16 -8.94 -4.88
C CYS A 68 -7.52 -8.09 -6.00
N ARG A 69 -8.24 -7.10 -6.53
CA ARG A 69 -7.73 -6.24 -7.61
C ARG A 69 -6.71 -5.19 -7.14
N HIS A 70 -6.55 -5.05 -5.81
CA HIS A 70 -5.53 -4.17 -5.23
C HIS A 70 -4.21 -4.90 -4.97
N CYS A 71 -4.23 -6.06 -4.30
CA CYS A 71 -3.02 -6.77 -3.88
C CYS A 71 -2.74 -8.08 -4.64
N GLY A 72 -3.47 -8.38 -5.71
CA GLY A 72 -3.21 -9.53 -6.61
C GLY A 72 -3.44 -10.94 -6.03
N ASN A 73 -3.59 -11.08 -4.70
CA ASN A 73 -3.73 -12.37 -4.03
C ASN A 73 -5.12 -13.02 -4.22
N ILE A 74 -5.21 -14.33 -3.91
CA ILE A 74 -6.42 -15.16 -4.09
C ILE A 74 -7.14 -15.41 -2.75
N PHE A 75 -8.45 -15.14 -2.74
CA PHE A 75 -9.33 -15.21 -1.57
C PHE A 75 -10.61 -15.99 -1.87
N CYS A 76 -11.31 -16.43 -0.82
CA CYS A 76 -12.69 -16.90 -0.95
C CYS A 76 -13.67 -15.72 -0.94
N HIS A 77 -14.92 -15.97 -1.33
CA HIS A 77 -15.97 -14.95 -1.39
C HIS A 77 -16.09 -14.17 -0.07
N SER A 78 -16.21 -14.89 1.05
CA SER A 78 -16.37 -14.29 2.39
C SER A 78 -15.20 -13.40 2.84
N CYS A 79 -14.00 -13.59 2.28
CA CYS A 79 -12.80 -12.80 2.63
C CYS A 79 -12.51 -11.67 1.63
N SER A 80 -13.37 -11.52 0.62
CA SER A 80 -13.17 -10.56 -0.46
C SER A 80 -14.48 -10.04 -1.01
N ASP A 81 -15.52 -9.91 -0.19
CA ASP A 81 -16.83 -9.49 -0.68
C ASP A 81 -17.02 -7.99 -0.82
N ASN A 82 -15.97 -7.24 -0.47
CA ASN A 82 -15.97 -5.80 -0.59
C ASN A 82 -15.58 -5.35 -2.01
N THR A 83 -16.03 -4.16 -2.40
CA THR A 83 -15.62 -3.49 -3.65
C THR A 83 -15.16 -2.08 -3.36
N MET A 84 -14.11 -1.61 -4.06
CA MET A 84 -13.55 -0.27 -3.91
C MET A 84 -13.27 0.36 -5.27
N PRO A 85 -13.43 1.69 -5.42
CA PRO A 85 -12.88 2.40 -6.56
C PRO A 85 -11.35 2.31 -6.52
N LEU A 86 -10.73 1.89 -7.63
CA LEU A 86 -9.27 1.85 -7.76
C LEU A 86 -8.87 2.64 -9.01
N PRO A 87 -7.69 3.31 -9.02
CA PRO A 87 -7.21 4.04 -10.20
C PRO A 87 -7.12 3.19 -11.47
N SER A 88 -6.98 1.88 -11.32
CA SER A 88 -6.90 0.90 -12.41
C SER A 88 -8.24 0.57 -13.06
N SER A 89 -9.38 1.05 -12.54
CA SER A 89 -10.71 0.75 -13.09
C SER A 89 -11.71 1.89 -12.91
N ALA A 90 -12.50 2.15 -13.96
CA ALA A 90 -13.58 3.15 -13.90
C ALA A 90 -14.78 2.72 -13.02
N ARG A 91 -14.88 1.44 -12.65
CA ARG A 91 -15.94 0.91 -11.78
C ARG A 91 -15.32 0.34 -10.50
N PRO A 92 -16.06 0.33 -9.37
CA PRO A 92 -15.60 -0.37 -8.17
C PRO A 92 -15.28 -1.83 -8.46
N VAL A 93 -14.14 -2.30 -7.96
CA VAL A 93 -13.64 -3.65 -8.17
C VAL A 93 -13.45 -4.39 -6.85
N ARG A 94 -13.52 -5.72 -6.92
CA ARG A 94 -13.39 -6.59 -5.75
C ARG A 94 -12.04 -6.45 -5.05
N VAL A 95 -12.07 -6.30 -3.73
CA VAL A 95 -10.88 -6.27 -2.87
C VAL A 95 -11.05 -7.21 -1.67
N CYS A 96 -9.93 -7.71 -1.12
CA CYS A 96 -9.98 -8.45 0.14
C CYS A 96 -10.22 -7.51 1.34
N ASP A 97 -10.64 -8.08 2.46
CA ASP A 97 -11.01 -7.30 3.66
C ASP A 97 -9.85 -6.44 4.20
N THR A 98 -8.62 -6.96 4.11
CA THR A 98 -7.41 -6.21 4.48
C THR A 98 -7.22 -4.98 3.60
N CYS A 99 -7.33 -5.13 2.28
CA CYS A 99 -7.19 -4.01 1.34
C CYS A 99 -8.36 -3.03 1.48
N HIS A 100 -9.58 -3.51 1.70
CA HIS A 100 -10.74 -2.66 1.95
C HIS A 100 -10.49 -1.73 3.14
N THR A 101 -10.03 -2.28 4.27
CA THR A 101 -9.73 -1.51 5.49
C THR A 101 -8.64 -0.46 5.26
N GLN A 102 -7.54 -0.85 4.59
CA GLN A 102 -6.42 0.06 4.31
C GLN A 102 -6.81 1.19 3.36
N LEU A 103 -7.59 0.89 2.32
CA LEU A 103 -8.04 1.89 1.36
C LEU A 103 -9.00 2.89 2.00
N LEU A 104 -9.95 2.43 2.82
CA LEU A 104 -10.85 3.33 3.56
C LEU A 104 -10.08 4.30 4.46
N GLN A 105 -9.07 3.82 5.19
CA GLN A 105 -8.21 4.68 6.02
C GLN A 105 -7.50 5.76 5.19
N ARG A 106 -7.03 5.43 3.97
CA ARG A 106 -6.40 6.39 3.07
C ARG A 106 -7.39 7.45 2.57
N TYR A 107 -8.62 7.06 2.24
CA TYR A 107 -9.66 8.02 1.82
C TYR A 107 -10.02 9.00 2.95
N SER A 108 -10.17 8.51 4.18
CA SER A 108 -10.42 9.38 5.34
C SER A 108 -9.28 10.38 5.61
N ASN A 109 -8.05 10.01 5.28
CA ASN A 109 -6.88 10.88 5.46
C ASN A 109 -6.65 11.85 4.30
N SER A 110 -7.27 11.62 3.13
CA SER A 110 -7.17 12.51 1.97
C SER A 110 -8.22 13.63 1.94
N GLU A 111 -9.22 13.56 2.83
CA GLU A 111 -10.24 14.60 2.99
C GLU A 111 -9.97 15.52 4.20
N ASN A 112 -8.76 15.46 4.76
CA ASN A 112 -8.29 16.32 5.86
C ASN A 112 -7.06 17.13 5.46
#